data_AF-A0A8D8CQ71-F1
#
_entry.id   AF-A0A8D8CQ71-F1
#
_cell.length_a   1.000
_cell.length_b   1.000
_cell.length_c   1.000
_cell.angle_alpha   90.00
_cell.angle_beta   90.00
_cell.angle_gamma   90.00
#
_symmetry.space_group_name_H-M   'P 1'
#
loop_
_entity.id
_entity.type
_entity.pdbx_description
1 polymer ?
#
loop_
_entity_poly.entity_id
_entity_poly.type
_entity_poly.pdbx_seq_one_letter_code
_entity_poly.pdbx_strand_id
1 'polypeptide(L)'
;KGLKGWEKRLVISDRAHIVFDFHQAVDGLQETQRQAQEGKNIGTTKKGIGPTYACKASRTGLRICDLMADFNEFSTRVKNLVQQYQSMYPALKVDVESELKKLKEYAER
;
A
#
# COMPACT_ATOMS: atom_id res chain seq x y z
N LYS A 1 -8.43 -25.20 16.53
CA LYS A 1 -8.20 -25.79 15.18
C LYS A 1 -7.51 -24.73 14.33
N GLY A 2 -6.23 -24.91 14.01
CA GLY A 2 -5.49 -23.99 13.15
C GLY A 2 -4.96 -24.73 11.93
N LEU A 3 -4.85 -24.03 10.79
CA LEU A 3 -4.25 -24.59 9.59
C LEU A 3 -2.74 -24.76 9.84
N LYS A 4 -2.28 -25.98 10.11
CA LYS A 4 -0.85 -26.26 10.33
C LYS A 4 -0.11 -26.42 9.00
N GLY A 5 1.17 -26.02 8.96
CA GLY A 5 2.04 -26.20 7.78
C GLY A 5 1.59 -25.45 6.52
N TRP A 6 0.93 -24.29 6.68
CA TRP A 6 0.50 -23.46 5.55
C TRP A 6 1.66 -22.71 4.91
N GLU A 7 2.65 -22.29 5.70
CA GLU A 7 3.84 -21.55 5.23
C GLU A 7 4.62 -22.36 4.17
N LYS A 8 4.73 -23.68 4.35
CA LYS A 8 5.38 -24.59 3.36
C LYS A 8 4.60 -24.76 2.05
N ARG A 9 3.35 -24.30 2.01
CA ARG A 9 2.42 -24.45 0.87
C ARG A 9 2.04 -23.11 0.25
N LEU A 10 2.46 -22.00 0.85
CA LEU A 10 2.21 -20.67 0.32
C LEU A 10 3.40 -20.22 -0.52
N VAL A 11 3.14 -19.84 -1.76
CA VAL A 11 4.13 -19.23 -2.65
C VAL A 11 3.57 -17.90 -3.11
N ILE A 12 4.34 -16.82 -2.91
CA ILE A 12 3.98 -15.46 -3.30
C ILE A 12 4.82 -15.09 -4.52
N SER A 13 4.20 -14.53 -5.55
CA SER A 13 4.94 -14.02 -6.69
C SER A 13 5.73 -12.76 -6.30
N ASP A 14 6.99 -12.75 -6.68
CA ASP A 14 7.89 -11.59 -6.68
C ASP A 14 7.30 -10.34 -7.37
N ARG A 15 6.46 -10.51 -8.40
CA ARG A 15 5.83 -9.41 -9.15
C ARG A 15 4.56 -8.86 -8.52
N ALA A 16 4.10 -9.43 -7.41
CA ALA A 16 2.92 -8.95 -6.71
C ALA A 16 3.14 -7.51 -6.20
N HIS A 17 2.15 -6.64 -6.39
CA HIS A 17 2.20 -5.28 -5.87
C HIS A 17 1.82 -5.26 -4.39
N ILE A 18 2.50 -4.41 -3.63
CA ILE A 18 2.28 -4.27 -2.19
C ILE A 18 1.18 -3.23 -1.96
N VAL A 19 0.20 -3.60 -1.13
CA VAL A 19 -0.80 -2.67 -0.60
C VAL A 19 -0.24 -2.08 0.70
N PHE A 20 0.02 -0.79 0.70
CA PHE A 20 0.47 -0.03 1.88
C PHE A 20 -0.70 0.46 2.73
N ASP A 21 -0.43 0.78 3.99
CA ASP A 21 -1.43 1.30 4.94
C ASP A 21 -2.01 2.64 4.46
N PHE A 22 -1.16 3.50 3.86
CA PHE A 22 -1.63 4.77 3.31
C PHE A 22 -2.58 4.59 2.11
N HIS A 23 -2.50 3.48 1.35
CA HIS A 23 -3.46 3.22 0.29
C HIS A 23 -4.88 3.03 0.87
N GLN A 24 -5.00 2.41 2.05
CA GLN A 24 -6.30 2.24 2.72
C GLN A 24 -6.87 3.58 3.17
N ALA A 25 -6.01 4.43 3.75
CA ALA A 25 -6.39 5.77 4.16
C ALA A 25 -6.85 6.62 2.97
N VAL A 26 -6.13 6.58 1.85
CA VAL A 26 -6.50 7.30 0.62
C VAL A 26 -7.82 6.80 0.04
N ASP A 27 -8.07 5.49 0.04
CA ASP A 27 -9.34 4.90 -0.44
C ASP A 27 -10.54 5.43 0.37
N GLY A 28 -10.40 5.48 1.70
CA GLY A 28 -11.42 6.08 2.57
C GLY A 28 -11.62 7.59 2.35
N LEU A 29 -10.54 8.33 2.13
CA LEU A 29 -10.60 9.77 1.84
C LEU A 29 -11.28 10.05 0.50
N GLN A 30 -10.93 9.30 -0.55
CA GLN A 30 -11.53 9.44 -1.87
C GLN A 30 -13.04 9.18 -1.85
N GLU A 31 -13.48 8.16 -1.12
CA GLU A 31 -14.91 7.86 -0.99
C GLU A 31 -15.67 8.98 -0.26
N THR A 32 -15.08 9.51 0.82
CA THR A 32 -15.67 10.62 1.59
C THR A 32 -15.74 11.90 0.75
N GLN A 33 -14.69 12.19 -0.03
CA GLN A 33 -14.65 13.35 -0.93
C GLN A 33 -15.69 13.23 -2.05
N ARG A 34 -15.83 12.06 -2.68
CA ARG A 34 -16.85 11.82 -3.72
C ARG A 34 -18.26 11.98 -3.15
N GLN A 35 -18.51 11.44 -1.96
CA GLN A 35 -19.80 11.61 -1.29
C GLN A 35 -20.12 13.09 -1.06
N ALA A 36 -19.14 13.87 -0.59
CA ALA A 36 -19.31 15.29 -0.32
C ALA A 36 -19.52 16.13 -1.59
N GLN A 37 -18.88 15.76 -2.72
CA GLN A 37 -18.95 16.52 -3.97
C GLN A 37 -20.14 16.14 -4.85
N GLU A 38 -20.43 14.85 -4.97
CA GLU A 38 -21.36 14.32 -5.97
C GLU A 38 -22.62 13.70 -5.34
N GLY A 39 -22.70 13.65 -4.00
CA GLY A 39 -23.77 12.98 -3.28
C GLY A 39 -23.83 11.48 -3.54
N LYS A 40 -22.75 10.91 -4.11
CA LYS A 40 -22.67 9.52 -4.56
C LYS A 40 -21.47 8.84 -3.93
N ASN A 41 -21.70 7.58 -3.57
CA ASN A 41 -20.71 6.68 -3.01
C ASN A 41 -20.53 5.54 -4.02
N ILE A 42 -19.29 5.09 -4.22
CA ILE A 42 -19.04 3.88 -5.03
C ILE A 42 -19.29 2.63 -4.19
N GLY A 43 -19.10 2.72 -2.87
CA GLY A 43 -19.11 1.58 -1.96
C GLY A 43 -17.77 0.85 -1.97
N THR A 44 -16.65 1.57 -1.91
CA THR A 44 -15.33 0.91 -1.84
C THR A 44 -15.19 0.11 -0.54
N THR A 45 -14.39 -0.96 -0.58
CA THR A 45 -14.12 -1.79 0.61
C THR A 45 -13.18 -1.11 1.60
N LYS A 46 -12.65 0.09 1.27
CA LYS A 46 -11.67 0.85 2.06
C LYS A 46 -10.40 0.07 2.37
N LYS A 47 -10.08 -0.93 1.56
CA LYS A 47 -8.89 -1.78 1.71
C LYS A 47 -7.70 -1.29 0.88
N GLY A 48 -7.80 -0.14 0.22
CA GLY A 48 -6.68 0.43 -0.53
C GLY A 48 -6.40 -0.25 -1.87
N ILE A 49 -7.33 -1.09 -2.34
CA ILE A 49 -7.18 -1.84 -3.59
C ILE A 49 -7.16 -0.89 -4.79
N GLY A 50 -8.09 0.07 -4.84
CA GLY A 50 -8.14 1.08 -5.90
C GLY A 50 -6.84 1.89 -6.01
N PRO A 51 -6.38 2.55 -4.93
CA PRO A 51 -5.12 3.29 -4.94
C PRO A 51 -3.90 2.43 -5.30
N THR A 52 -3.84 1.18 -4.84
CA THR A 52 -2.74 0.27 -5.22
C THR A 52 -2.75 -0.04 -6.72
N TYR A 53 -3.91 -0.27 -7.32
CA TYR A 53 -4.02 -0.48 -8.76
C TYR A 53 -3.75 0.80 -9.57
N ALA A 54 -4.08 1.98 -9.03
CA ALA A 54 -3.69 3.25 -9.64
C ALA A 54 -2.16 3.39 -9.68
N CYS A 55 -1.47 3.07 -8.58
CA CYS A 55 0.00 3.01 -8.53
C CYS A 55 0.59 2.00 -9.51
N LYS A 56 -0.06 0.86 -9.70
CA LYS A 56 0.34 -0.13 -10.71
C LYS A 56 0.21 0.44 -12.13
N ALA A 57 -0.90 1.11 -12.43
CA ALA A 57 -1.14 1.72 -13.74
C ALA A 57 -0.17 2.88 -14.03
N SER A 58 0.13 3.70 -13.02
CA SER A 58 1.10 4.79 -13.12
C SER A 58 2.56 4.32 -13.13
N ARG A 59 2.82 3.02 -12.88
CA ARG A 59 4.16 2.42 -12.75
C ARG A 59 4.98 3.02 -11.59
N THR A 60 4.31 3.60 -10.60
CA THR A 60 4.94 4.14 -9.38
C THR A 60 4.80 3.19 -8.18
N GLY A 61 4.00 2.14 -8.32
CA GLY A 61 3.81 1.11 -7.29
C GLY A 61 5.08 0.28 -7.03
N LEU A 62 5.12 -0.30 -5.83
CA LEU A 62 6.21 -1.16 -5.37
C LEU A 62 5.75 -2.61 -5.29
N ARG A 63 6.66 -3.53 -5.62
CA ARG A 63 6.40 -4.97 -5.67
C ARG A 63 7.23 -5.72 -4.63
N ILE A 64 6.91 -6.99 -4.42
CA ILE A 64 7.66 -7.87 -3.52
C ILE A 64 9.14 -7.99 -3.94
N CYS A 65 9.43 -8.05 -5.23
CA CYS A 65 10.81 -8.06 -5.72
C CYS A 65 11.59 -6.79 -5.33
N ASP A 66 10.91 -5.63 -5.29
CA ASP A 66 11.54 -4.36 -4.90
C ASP A 66 11.86 -4.37 -3.38
N LEU A 67 11.02 -5.02 -2.56
CA LEU A 67 11.24 -5.17 -1.11
C LEU A 67 12.39 -6.13 -0.80
N MET A 68 12.55 -7.21 -1.57
CA MET A 68 13.57 -8.24 -1.34
C MET A 68 14.95 -7.89 -1.91
N ALA A 69 15.07 -6.82 -2.71
CA ALA A 69 16.30 -6.44 -3.39
C ALA A 69 17.21 -5.55 -2.52
N ASP A 70 17.05 -4.23 -2.57
CA ASP A 70 17.76 -3.26 -1.74
C ASP A 70 16.75 -2.48 -0.89
N PHE A 71 16.80 -2.71 0.42
CA PHE A 71 15.89 -2.06 1.36
C PHE A 71 16.10 -0.53 1.43
N ASN A 72 17.31 -0.03 1.18
CA ASN A 72 17.58 1.41 1.18
C ASN A 72 16.92 2.08 -0.03
N GLU A 73 17.07 1.49 -1.22
CA GLU A 73 16.40 1.98 -2.43
C GLU A 73 14.87 1.88 -2.28
N PHE A 74 14.38 0.75 -1.79
CA PHE A 74 12.95 0.55 -1.50
C PHE A 74 12.42 1.63 -0.56
N SER A 75 13.10 1.89 0.55
CA SER A 75 12.67 2.91 1.53
C SER A 75 12.61 4.31 0.93
N THR A 76 13.52 4.63 0.02
CA THR A 76 13.56 5.91 -0.69
C THR A 76 12.37 6.02 -1.64
N ARG A 77 12.06 4.95 -2.39
CA ARG A 77 10.90 4.90 -3.29
C ARG A 77 9.57 4.98 -2.52
N VAL A 78 9.45 4.33 -1.37
CA VAL A 78 8.27 4.43 -0.49
C VAL A 78 8.09 5.89 -0.04
N LYS A 79 9.15 6.54 0.46
CA LYS A 79 9.08 7.95 0.91
C LYS A 79 8.63 8.88 -0.21
N ASN A 80 9.18 8.72 -1.41
CA ASN A 80 8.79 9.51 -2.58
C ASN A 80 7.31 9.28 -2.94
N LEU A 81 6.83 8.03 -2.88
CA LEU A 81 5.44 7.70 -3.15
C LEU A 81 4.51 8.32 -2.10
N VAL A 82 4.86 8.24 -0.81
CA VAL A 82 4.09 8.86 0.27
C VAL A 82 4.03 10.38 0.10
N GLN A 83 5.15 11.02 -0.24
CA GLN A 83 5.19 12.47 -0.46
C GLN A 83 4.28 12.91 -1.62
N GLN A 84 4.22 12.14 -2.71
CA GLN A 84 3.28 12.39 -3.80
C GLN A 84 1.83 12.30 -3.33
N TYR A 85 1.49 11.28 -2.54
CA TYR A 85 0.15 11.12 -2.00
C TYR A 85 -0.22 12.18 -0.95
N GLN A 86 0.72 12.61 -0.11
CA GLN A 86 0.49 13.72 0.84
C GLN A 86 0.25 15.04 0.12
N SER A 87 0.91 15.25 -1.03
CA SER A 87 0.70 16.44 -1.87
C SER A 87 -0.69 16.44 -2.51
N MET A 88 -1.20 15.27 -2.91
CA MET A 88 -2.57 15.13 -3.45
C MET A 88 -3.64 15.15 -2.35
N TYR A 89 -3.32 14.62 -1.17
CA TYR A 89 -4.24 14.47 -0.03
C TYR A 89 -3.62 15.07 1.23
N PRO A 90 -3.74 16.39 1.46
CA PRO A 90 -3.14 17.06 2.62
C PRO A 90 -3.61 16.53 3.99
N ALA A 91 -4.79 15.91 4.03
CA ALA A 91 -5.36 15.29 5.23
C ALA A 91 -4.74 13.91 5.57
N LEU A 92 -3.89 13.36 4.68
CA LEU A 92 -3.30 12.05 4.85
C LEU A 92 -2.15 12.09 5.86
N LYS A 93 -2.37 11.50 7.04
CA LYS A 93 -1.31 11.25 8.03
C LYS A 93 -0.73 9.86 7.81
N VAL A 94 0.56 9.78 7.53
CA VAL A 94 1.28 8.52 7.31
C VAL A 94 2.50 8.49 8.22
N ASP A 95 2.65 7.43 9.01
CA ASP A 95 3.87 7.12 9.73
C ASP A 95 4.72 6.15 8.90
N VAL A 96 5.57 6.73 8.05
CA VAL A 96 6.40 5.98 7.10
C VAL A 96 7.45 5.12 7.81
N GLU A 97 7.96 5.58 8.96
CA GLU A 97 9.01 4.85 9.68
C GLU A 97 8.46 3.57 10.31
N SER A 98 7.26 3.64 10.91
CA SER A 98 6.62 2.43 11.46
C SER A 98 6.29 1.41 10.37
N GLU A 99 5.86 1.87 9.20
CA GLU A 99 5.48 1.01 8.08
C GLU A 99 6.71 0.32 7.48
N LEU A 100 7.80 1.06 7.26
CA LEU A 100 9.06 0.49 6.80
C LEU A 100 9.62 -0.54 7.78
N LYS A 101 9.50 -0.29 9.10
CA LYS A 101 9.94 -1.26 10.12
C LYS A 101 9.15 -2.57 10.01
N LYS A 102 7.82 -2.52 9.91
CA LYS A 102 6.98 -3.72 9.73
C LYS A 102 7.34 -4.47 8.45
N LEU A 103 7.54 -3.75 7.34
CA LEU A 103 7.90 -4.36 6.06
C LEU A 103 9.27 -5.03 6.09
N LYS A 104 10.22 -4.47 6.85
CA LYS A 104 11.51 -5.10 7.09
C LYS A 104 11.38 -6.41 7.84
N GLU A 105 10.58 -6.41 8.92
CA GLU A 105 10.28 -7.63 9.68
C GLU A 105 9.60 -8.70 8.82
N TYR A 106 8.74 -8.30 7.86
CA TYR A 106 8.12 -9.24 6.92
C TYR A 106 9.08 -9.78 5.86
N ALA A 107 10.08 -8.99 5.44
CA ALA A 107 11.08 -9.43 4.47
C ALA A 107 12.09 -10.42 5.07
N GLU A 108 12.33 -10.35 6.38
CA GLU A 108 13.25 -11.23 7.11
C GLU A 108 12.61 -12.57 7.55
N ARG A 109 11.28 -12.71 7.42
CA ARG A 109 10.53 -13.93 7.78
C ARG A 109 10.39 -14.91 6.63
#